data_AF-A0A9E3DAN3-F1
#
_entry.id   AF-A0A9E3DAN3-F1
#
_cell.length_a   1.000
_cell.length_b   1.000
_cell.length_c   1.000
_cell.angle_alpha   90.00
_cell.angle_beta   90.00
_cell.angle_gamma   90.00
#
_symmetry.space_group_name_H-M   'P 1'
#
loop_
_entity.id
_entity.type
_entity.pdbx_description
1 polymer ?
#
loop_
_entity_poly.entity_id
_entity_poly.type
_entity_poly.pdbx_seq_one_letter_code
_entity_poly.pdbx_strand_id
1 'polypeptide(L)'
;ADGTYFYAAQPDGSLQTVGMLFSPAYPGFLRGVTSSGPGEFVVTTSGGQVSRYRPGASECEVLADGFDQLYGVAITPGGVAFAELGTGRVLSLRGGSVELLATDLREPVGVTTGSDGACLVAEAGAGRVVKVNGSRVDTLVADLQRPQGISVHDGVLYIVDAGAKQLIAFDLDTGVRQTIASGLPVGPPPGVEPKPLKGMPPFSGPQGPFAGVTAAADGTLYVSADGEGSVLALRPRGDGRR
;
A
#
# COMPACT_ATOMS: atom_id res chain seq x y z
N ALA A 1 2.12 -12.40 -1.79
CA ALA A 1 2.00 -12.61 -0.33
C ALA A 1 0.71 -13.37 -0.09
N ASP A 2 0.75 -14.46 0.67
CA ASP A 2 -0.45 -15.21 1.03
C ASP A 2 -1.20 -14.58 2.22
N GLY A 3 -0.68 -13.50 2.82
CA GLY A 3 -1.36 -12.70 3.84
C GLY A 3 -1.78 -13.49 5.08
N THR A 4 -1.23 -14.69 5.30
CA THR A 4 -1.62 -15.61 6.38
C THR A 4 -0.85 -15.37 7.67
N TYR A 5 0.26 -14.63 7.58
CA TYR A 5 1.11 -14.22 8.70
C TYR A 5 1.29 -12.71 8.71
N PHE A 6 1.41 -12.18 9.92
CA PHE A 6 1.78 -10.82 10.20
C PHE A 6 2.97 -10.81 11.15
N TYR A 7 4.06 -10.21 10.71
CA TYR A 7 5.33 -10.19 11.42
C TYR A 7 5.71 -8.77 11.83
N ALA A 8 6.38 -8.66 12.98
CA ALA A 8 7.18 -7.51 13.35
C ALA A 8 8.66 -7.87 13.22
N ALA A 9 9.43 -7.06 12.49
CA ALA A 9 10.88 -7.16 12.46
C ALA A 9 11.45 -6.47 13.71
N GLN A 10 12.31 -7.17 14.44
CA GLN A 10 13.00 -6.66 15.62
C GLN A 10 14.29 -5.92 15.24
N PRO A 11 14.87 -5.09 16.13
CA PRO A 11 16.11 -4.38 15.86
C PRO A 11 17.31 -5.26 15.49
N ASP A 12 17.32 -6.52 15.94
CA ASP A 12 18.34 -7.53 15.62
C ASP A 12 18.08 -8.25 14.27
N GLY A 13 17.00 -7.88 13.57
CA GLY A 13 16.58 -8.50 12.32
C GLY A 13 15.75 -9.78 12.47
N SER A 14 15.52 -10.26 13.70
CA SER A 14 14.64 -11.40 13.93
C SER A 14 13.17 -11.03 13.63
N LEU A 15 12.40 -12.02 13.18
CA LEU A 15 10.97 -11.86 12.92
C LEU A 15 10.17 -12.41 14.09
N GLN A 16 9.29 -11.59 14.64
CA GLN A 16 8.29 -12.02 15.62
C GLN A 16 6.93 -12.13 14.92
N THR A 17 6.31 -13.31 14.98
CA THR A 17 4.91 -13.45 14.58
C THR A 17 4.03 -12.68 15.55
N VAL A 18 3.33 -11.65 15.07
CA VAL A 18 2.36 -10.87 15.86
C VAL A 18 0.91 -11.27 15.57
N GLY A 19 0.67 -12.00 14.47
CA GLY A 19 -0.61 -12.63 14.18
C GLY A 19 -0.49 -13.59 13.00
N MET A 20 -1.36 -14.59 12.95
CA MET A 20 -1.51 -15.49 11.81
C MET A 20 -2.95 -16.01 11.72
N LEU A 21 -3.28 -16.78 10.68
CA LEU A 21 -4.64 -17.30 10.43
C LEU A 21 -5.32 -17.98 11.64
N PHE A 22 -4.53 -18.55 12.55
CA PHE A 22 -5.03 -19.22 13.77
C PHE A 22 -4.88 -18.39 15.05
N SER A 23 -4.37 -17.16 14.94
CA SER A 23 -4.32 -16.23 16.06
C SER A 23 -5.73 -15.73 16.40
N PRO A 24 -6.03 -15.52 17.69
CA PRO A 24 -7.27 -14.88 18.11
C PRO A 24 -7.50 -13.55 17.39
N ALA A 25 -8.72 -13.34 16.91
CA ALA A 25 -9.15 -12.14 16.19
C ALA A 25 -8.31 -11.76 14.95
N TYR A 26 -7.61 -12.70 14.32
CA TYR A 26 -6.89 -12.39 13.09
C TYR A 26 -7.88 -11.92 11.99
N PRO A 27 -7.64 -10.79 11.29
CA PRO A 27 -8.58 -10.24 10.31
C PRO A 27 -8.73 -11.07 9.03
N GLY A 28 -7.98 -12.16 8.90
CA GLY A 28 -7.88 -12.95 7.68
C GLY A 28 -6.74 -12.44 6.78
N PHE A 29 -6.84 -12.77 5.50
CA PHE A 29 -5.78 -12.51 4.52
C PHE A 29 -5.63 -11.01 4.27
N LEU A 30 -4.56 -10.43 4.80
CA LEU A 30 -4.30 -8.99 4.69
C LEU A 30 -3.81 -8.61 3.28
N ARG A 31 -4.28 -7.48 2.75
CA ARG A 31 -3.86 -6.92 1.46
C ARG A 31 -3.19 -5.56 1.59
N GLY A 32 -3.64 -4.76 2.54
CA GLY A 32 -3.07 -3.46 2.89
C GLY A 32 -3.00 -3.32 4.39
N VAL A 33 -2.02 -2.54 4.86
CA VAL A 33 -1.81 -2.27 6.28
C VAL A 33 -1.27 -0.86 6.44
N THR A 34 -1.77 -0.15 7.45
CA THR A 34 -1.21 1.13 7.90
C THR A 34 -1.27 1.20 9.42
N SER A 35 -0.29 1.85 10.04
CA SER A 35 -0.35 2.08 11.49
C SER A 35 -1.32 3.21 11.79
N SER A 36 -2.16 3.01 12.80
CA SER A 36 -3.08 4.02 13.36
C SER A 36 -2.70 4.44 14.79
N GLY A 37 -1.62 3.85 15.32
CA GLY A 37 -1.10 4.10 16.65
C GLY A 37 -0.16 2.97 17.10
N PRO A 38 0.44 3.08 18.30
CA PRO A 38 1.31 2.05 18.85
C PRO A 38 0.59 0.70 18.95
N GLY A 39 1.05 -0.30 18.20
CA GLY A 39 0.47 -1.65 18.18
C GLY A 39 -0.94 -1.74 17.57
N GLU A 40 -1.43 -0.67 16.94
CA GLU A 40 -2.75 -0.62 16.31
C GLU A 40 -2.63 -0.36 14.81
N PHE A 41 -3.33 -1.16 14.02
CA PHE A 41 -3.30 -1.12 12.57
C PHE A 41 -4.69 -0.97 12.00
N VAL A 42 -4.81 -0.27 10.87
CA VAL A 42 -5.95 -0.43 9.97
C VAL A 42 -5.51 -1.27 8.80
N VAL A 43 -6.28 -2.29 8.48
CA VAL A 43 -5.98 -3.26 7.43
C VAL A 43 -7.13 -3.38 6.45
N THR A 44 -6.79 -3.72 5.22
CA THR A 44 -7.76 -4.23 4.24
C THR A 44 -7.56 -5.72 4.06
N THR A 45 -8.64 -6.45 3.83
CA THR A 45 -8.61 -7.92 3.74
C THR A 45 -9.09 -8.41 2.38
N SER A 46 -8.71 -9.63 2.02
CA SER A 46 -9.27 -10.29 0.84
C SER A 46 -10.75 -10.63 0.98
N GLY A 47 -11.32 -10.55 2.18
CA GLY A 47 -12.77 -10.68 2.42
C GLY A 47 -13.56 -9.41 2.06
N GLY A 48 -12.89 -8.33 1.65
CA GLY A 48 -13.56 -7.07 1.32
C GLY A 48 -13.83 -6.18 2.55
N GLN A 49 -13.04 -6.33 3.61
CA GLN A 49 -13.21 -5.60 4.87
C GLN A 49 -12.10 -4.57 5.07
N VAL A 50 -12.47 -3.46 5.70
CA VAL A 50 -11.55 -2.52 6.37
C VAL A 50 -11.70 -2.73 7.87
N SER A 51 -10.62 -3.12 8.54
CA SER A 51 -10.68 -3.50 9.97
C SER A 51 -9.62 -2.78 10.79
N ARG A 52 -9.96 -2.41 12.02
CA ARG A 52 -9.00 -2.02 13.05
C ARG A 52 -8.50 -3.28 13.75
N TYR A 53 -7.19 -3.49 13.76
CA TYR A 53 -6.57 -4.69 14.32
C TYR A 53 -5.55 -4.34 15.39
N ARG A 54 -5.71 -4.95 16.58
CA ARG A 54 -4.80 -4.86 17.72
C ARG A 54 -4.32 -6.26 18.11
N PRO A 55 -3.23 -6.77 17.49
CA PRO A 55 -2.74 -8.11 17.76
C PRO A 55 -2.45 -8.37 19.25
N GLY A 56 -1.83 -7.41 19.93
CA GLY A 56 -1.49 -7.54 21.35
C GLY A 56 -2.70 -7.63 22.29
N ALA A 57 -3.85 -7.09 21.88
CA ALA A 57 -5.10 -7.17 22.62
C ALA A 57 -5.99 -8.33 22.16
N SER A 58 -5.62 -9.05 21.09
CA SER A 58 -6.48 -10.04 20.44
C SER A 58 -7.83 -9.45 20.01
N GLU A 59 -7.82 -8.22 19.48
CA GLU A 59 -9.01 -7.50 19.05
C GLU A 59 -8.97 -7.19 17.55
N CYS A 60 -10.11 -7.37 16.90
CA CYS A 60 -10.35 -6.93 15.53
C CYS A 60 -11.78 -6.39 15.43
N GLU A 61 -11.90 -5.15 14.96
CA GLU A 61 -13.16 -4.46 14.74
C GLU A 61 -13.31 -4.22 13.23
N VAL A 62 -14.37 -4.75 12.64
CA VAL A 62 -14.71 -4.43 11.24
C VAL A 62 -15.29 -3.03 11.20
N LEU A 63 -14.60 -2.11 10.52
CA LEU A 63 -15.00 -0.72 10.41
C LEU A 63 -15.91 -0.49 9.18
N ALA A 64 -15.68 -1.26 8.11
CA ALA A 64 -16.52 -1.29 6.91
C ALA A 64 -16.32 -2.63 6.16
N ASP A 65 -17.32 -3.04 5.37
CA ASP A 65 -17.36 -4.33 4.66
C ASP A 65 -18.08 -4.19 3.31
N GLY A 66 -17.97 -5.21 2.46
CA GLY A 66 -18.69 -5.34 1.19
C GLY A 66 -17.93 -4.82 -0.03
N PHE A 67 -16.61 -4.72 0.04
CA PHE A 67 -15.78 -4.16 -1.03
C PHE A 67 -15.14 -5.22 -1.92
N ASP A 68 -14.93 -4.90 -3.20
CA ASP A 68 -14.28 -5.78 -4.17
C ASP A 68 -12.79 -5.47 -4.34
N GLN A 69 -11.96 -6.42 -3.91
CA GLN A 69 -10.53 -6.45 -4.11
C GLN A 69 -9.83 -5.22 -3.54
N LEU A 70 -10.00 -5.01 -2.23
CA LEU A 70 -9.27 -3.96 -1.53
C LEU A 70 -7.75 -4.17 -1.59
N TYR A 71 -6.99 -3.08 -1.67
CA TYR A 71 -5.53 -3.07 -1.60
C TYR A 71 -5.05 -2.03 -0.60
N GLY A 72 -4.32 -1.01 -1.02
CA GLY A 72 -3.72 -0.02 -0.13
C GLY A 72 -4.75 0.64 0.78
N VAL A 73 -4.28 1.03 1.96
CA VAL A 73 -5.03 1.78 2.97
C VAL A 73 -4.13 2.83 3.59
N ALA A 74 -4.67 4.00 3.87
CA ALA A 74 -3.95 5.13 4.45
C ALA A 74 -4.77 5.84 5.51
N ILE A 75 -4.10 6.31 6.56
CA ILE A 75 -4.69 7.24 7.53
C ILE A 75 -4.80 8.62 6.88
N THR A 76 -5.95 9.27 7.09
CA THR A 76 -6.24 10.64 6.67
C THR A 76 -6.57 11.49 7.90
N PRO A 77 -6.52 12.83 7.83
CA PRO A 77 -6.87 13.68 8.97
C PRO A 77 -8.27 13.42 9.58
N GLY A 78 -9.21 12.89 8.80
CA GLY A 78 -10.60 12.66 9.24
C GLY A 78 -11.02 11.19 9.34
N GLY A 79 -10.13 10.23 9.07
CA GLY A 79 -10.48 8.82 9.00
C GLY A 79 -9.49 8.01 8.16
N VAL A 80 -10.00 7.12 7.32
CA VAL A 80 -9.18 6.20 6.52
C VAL A 80 -9.54 6.35 5.05
N ALA A 81 -8.57 6.24 4.14
CA ALA A 81 -8.79 6.09 2.70
C ALA A 81 -8.29 4.71 2.23
N PHE A 82 -8.98 4.10 1.27
CA PHE A 82 -8.62 2.78 0.76
C PHE A 82 -8.93 2.63 -0.73
N ALA A 83 -8.08 1.88 -1.43
CA ALA A 83 -8.23 1.58 -2.84
C ALA A 83 -9.02 0.28 -3.04
N GLU A 84 -10.04 0.33 -3.89
CA GLU A 84 -10.85 -0.81 -4.30
C GLU A 84 -10.58 -1.11 -5.77
N LEU A 85 -9.64 -2.04 -6.00
CA LEU A 85 -9.16 -2.39 -7.34
C LEU A 85 -10.32 -2.89 -8.21
N GLY A 86 -11.15 -3.75 -7.64
CA GLY A 86 -12.13 -4.55 -8.37
C GLY A 86 -13.22 -3.73 -9.05
N THR A 87 -13.53 -2.56 -8.51
CA THR A 87 -14.52 -1.62 -9.07
C THR A 87 -13.90 -0.31 -9.56
N GLY A 88 -12.58 -0.14 -9.47
CA GLY A 88 -11.91 1.07 -9.91
C GLY A 88 -12.21 2.29 -9.05
N ARG A 89 -12.38 2.11 -7.73
CA ARG A 89 -12.79 3.17 -6.80
C ARG A 89 -11.73 3.45 -5.74
N VAL A 90 -11.78 4.66 -5.20
CA VAL A 90 -11.10 5.04 -3.96
C VAL A 90 -12.15 5.63 -3.04
N LEU A 91 -12.18 5.15 -1.80
CA LEU A 91 -13.19 5.50 -0.82
C LEU A 91 -12.54 6.04 0.45
N SER A 92 -13.31 6.79 1.23
CA SER A 92 -12.94 7.21 2.59
C SER A 92 -13.96 6.73 3.60
N LEU A 93 -13.49 6.22 4.73
CA LEU A 93 -14.32 5.96 5.91
C LEU A 93 -14.11 7.09 6.92
N ARG A 94 -15.16 7.85 7.21
CA ARG A 94 -15.17 8.98 8.15
C ARG A 94 -16.40 8.93 9.04
N GLY A 95 -16.23 8.99 10.35
CA GLY A 95 -17.36 8.96 11.30
C GLY A 95 -18.31 7.77 11.11
N GLY A 96 -17.79 6.61 10.69
CA GLY A 96 -18.59 5.40 10.41
C GLY A 96 -19.33 5.41 9.05
N SER A 97 -19.18 6.46 8.24
CA SER A 97 -19.78 6.56 6.90
C SER A 97 -18.72 6.42 5.82
N VAL A 98 -19.07 5.68 4.76
CA VAL A 98 -18.21 5.47 3.59
C VAL A 98 -18.58 6.47 2.50
N GLU A 99 -17.60 7.24 2.05
CA GLU A 99 -17.71 8.25 1.00
C GLU A 99 -16.87 7.86 -0.23
N LEU A 100 -17.40 8.09 -1.43
CA LEU A 100 -16.67 7.90 -2.67
C LEU A 100 -15.75 9.12 -2.91
N LEU A 101 -14.44 8.89 -3.04
CA LEU A 101 -13.49 9.95 -3.39
C LEU A 101 -13.25 10.00 -4.90
N ALA A 102 -13.05 8.85 -5.54
CA ALA A 102 -12.83 8.75 -6.97
C ALA A 102 -13.40 7.45 -7.54
N THR A 103 -13.74 7.47 -8.82
CA THR A 103 -14.20 6.32 -9.59
C THR A 103 -13.59 6.34 -10.99
N ASP A 104 -13.92 5.35 -11.82
CA ASP A 104 -13.40 5.15 -13.17
C ASP A 104 -11.85 5.05 -13.25
N LEU A 105 -11.22 4.61 -12.15
CA LEU A 105 -9.78 4.36 -12.11
C LEU A 105 -9.45 2.96 -12.61
N ARG A 106 -8.34 2.81 -13.33
CA ARG A 106 -7.87 1.53 -13.87
C ARG A 106 -6.89 0.85 -12.92
N GLU A 107 -7.36 -0.18 -12.22
CA GLU A 107 -6.59 -0.92 -11.20
C GLU A 107 -5.94 0.01 -10.15
N PRO A 108 -6.72 0.81 -9.38
CA PRO A 108 -6.18 1.55 -8.25
C PRO A 108 -5.69 0.57 -7.17
N VAL A 109 -4.46 0.74 -6.69
CA VAL A 109 -3.82 -0.23 -5.78
C VAL A 109 -3.15 0.40 -4.58
N GLY A 110 -2.36 1.46 -4.78
CA GLY A 110 -1.67 2.16 -3.71
C GLY A 110 -2.43 3.41 -3.32
N VAL A 111 -2.45 3.72 -2.03
CA VAL A 111 -3.03 4.97 -1.52
C VAL A 111 -2.14 5.52 -0.41
N THR A 112 -1.97 6.83 -0.39
CA THR A 112 -1.31 7.56 0.69
C THR A 112 -1.93 8.95 0.81
N THR A 113 -1.61 9.67 1.89
CA THR A 113 -2.13 11.02 2.14
C THR A 113 -1.01 12.02 1.94
N GLY A 114 -1.26 13.04 1.11
CA GLY A 114 -0.36 14.18 0.95
C GLY A 114 -0.33 15.07 2.19
N SER A 115 0.66 15.95 2.29
CA SER A 115 0.80 16.90 3.40
C SER A 115 -0.38 17.89 3.51
N ASP A 116 -1.09 18.12 2.41
CA ASP A 116 -2.30 18.94 2.33
C ASP A 116 -3.60 18.15 2.65
N GLY A 117 -3.47 16.88 3.03
CA GLY A 117 -4.60 15.99 3.33
C GLY A 117 -5.27 15.39 2.09
N ALA A 118 -4.80 15.69 0.88
CA ALA A 118 -5.32 15.08 -0.34
C ALA A 118 -4.93 13.61 -0.44
N CYS A 119 -5.79 12.81 -1.07
CA CYS A 119 -5.53 11.39 -1.30
C CYS A 119 -4.70 11.23 -2.57
N LEU A 120 -3.53 10.59 -2.47
CA LEU A 120 -2.70 10.21 -3.62
C LEU A 120 -2.92 8.74 -3.91
N VAL A 121 -3.04 8.38 -5.18
CA VAL A 121 -3.46 7.04 -5.61
C VAL A 121 -2.56 6.54 -6.74
N ALA A 122 -1.99 5.35 -6.58
CA ALA A 122 -1.31 4.65 -7.66
C ALA A 122 -2.34 3.89 -8.49
N GLU A 123 -2.53 4.32 -9.73
CA GLU A 123 -3.42 3.71 -10.70
C GLU A 123 -2.60 2.80 -11.63
N ALA A 124 -2.41 1.55 -11.20
CA ALA A 124 -1.48 0.62 -11.82
C ALA A 124 -1.80 0.37 -13.30
N GLY A 125 -3.08 0.19 -13.62
CA GLY A 125 -3.57 -0.10 -14.96
C GLY A 125 -3.55 1.10 -15.91
N ALA A 126 -3.34 2.31 -15.39
CA ALA A 126 -3.15 3.52 -16.18
C ALA A 126 -1.70 4.02 -16.18
N GLY A 127 -0.79 3.40 -15.43
CA GLY A 127 0.62 3.79 -15.42
C GLY A 127 0.86 5.19 -14.85
N ARG A 128 0.11 5.58 -13.81
CA ARG A 128 0.21 6.92 -13.21
C ARG A 128 -0.04 6.94 -11.71
N VAL A 129 0.38 8.02 -11.07
CA VAL A 129 -0.10 8.43 -9.75
C VAL A 129 -0.97 9.66 -9.90
N VAL A 130 -2.16 9.62 -9.30
CA VAL A 130 -3.13 10.71 -9.32
C VAL A 130 -3.33 11.31 -7.93
N LYS A 131 -3.68 12.58 -7.89
CA LYS A 131 -4.15 13.30 -6.70
C LYS A 131 -5.66 13.45 -6.79
N VAL A 132 -6.36 13.05 -5.74
CA VAL A 132 -7.80 13.15 -5.60
C VAL A 132 -8.12 14.29 -4.65
N ASN A 133 -8.85 15.29 -5.14
CA ASN A 133 -9.31 16.45 -4.38
C ASN A 133 -10.82 16.63 -4.60
N GLY A 134 -11.62 16.15 -3.65
CA GLY A 134 -13.06 15.98 -3.85
C GLY A 134 -13.31 15.05 -5.04
N SER A 135 -14.16 15.47 -5.98
CA SER A 135 -14.47 14.71 -7.20
C SER A 135 -13.43 14.89 -8.32
N ARG A 136 -12.41 15.73 -8.14
CA ARG A 136 -11.39 16.00 -9.17
C ARG A 136 -10.22 15.03 -9.02
N VAL A 137 -9.80 14.46 -10.15
CA VAL A 137 -8.64 13.57 -10.25
C VAL A 137 -7.61 14.20 -11.19
N ASP A 138 -6.47 14.60 -10.64
CA ASP A 138 -5.37 15.21 -11.39
C ASP A 138 -4.18 14.23 -11.45
N THR A 139 -3.57 14.05 -12.63
CA THR A 139 -2.33 13.27 -12.74
C THR A 139 -1.16 14.03 -12.14
N LEU A 140 -0.46 13.44 -11.15
CA LEU A 140 0.78 13.98 -10.59
C LEU A 140 2.01 13.43 -11.30
N VAL A 141 2.04 12.11 -11.50
CA VAL A 141 3.15 11.40 -12.13
C VAL A 141 2.58 10.52 -13.22
N ALA A 142 3.03 10.72 -14.46
CA ALA A 142 2.65 9.90 -15.61
C ALA A 142 3.81 9.00 -16.04
N ASP A 143 3.56 8.20 -17.08
CA ASP A 143 4.56 7.39 -17.77
C ASP A 143 5.32 6.43 -16.84
N LEU A 144 4.55 5.77 -15.97
CA LEU A 144 4.97 4.64 -15.15
C LEU A 144 4.49 3.34 -15.80
N GLN A 145 5.18 2.23 -15.56
CA GLN A 145 4.80 0.95 -16.17
C GLN A 145 3.73 0.21 -15.36
N ARG A 146 3.92 0.07 -14.05
CA ARG A 146 2.93 -0.52 -13.14
C ARG A 146 3.16 -0.01 -11.70
N PRO A 147 2.77 1.23 -11.37
CA PRO A 147 2.93 1.77 -10.03
C PRO A 147 2.08 0.99 -9.01
N GLN A 148 2.65 0.68 -7.85
CA GLN A 148 2.00 -0.07 -6.78
C GLN A 148 2.08 0.70 -5.45
N GLY A 149 2.99 0.33 -4.55
CA GLY A 149 3.18 1.01 -3.29
C GLY A 149 3.61 2.46 -3.46
N ILE A 150 2.98 3.35 -2.68
CA ILE A 150 3.34 4.77 -2.61
C ILE A 150 3.39 5.24 -1.16
N SER A 151 4.31 6.15 -0.87
CA SER A 151 4.46 6.78 0.46
C SER A 151 4.97 8.21 0.30
N VAL A 152 4.44 9.13 1.10
CA VAL A 152 4.98 10.50 1.20
C VAL A 152 5.84 10.61 2.45
N HIS A 153 7.01 11.21 2.34
CA HIS A 153 7.87 11.58 3.46
C HIS A 153 8.69 12.82 3.09
N ASP A 154 8.71 13.82 3.97
CA ASP A 154 9.42 15.09 3.79
C ASP A 154 9.22 15.76 2.41
N GLY A 155 7.97 15.82 1.94
CA GLY A 155 7.61 16.46 0.67
C GLY A 155 7.95 15.63 -0.59
N VAL A 156 8.50 14.43 -0.41
CA VAL A 156 8.83 13.51 -1.50
C VAL A 156 7.82 12.37 -1.53
N LEU A 157 7.24 12.13 -2.71
CA LEU A 157 6.45 10.95 -3.01
C LEU A 157 7.36 9.84 -3.53
N TYR A 158 7.43 8.74 -2.79
CA TYR A 158 8.12 7.52 -3.19
C TYR A 158 7.15 6.57 -3.85
N ILE A 159 7.55 5.99 -4.99
CA ILE A 159 6.70 5.15 -5.83
C ILE A 159 7.47 3.88 -6.21
N VAL A 160 6.91 2.73 -5.89
CA VAL A 160 7.37 1.45 -6.43
C VAL A 160 6.71 1.25 -7.80
N ASP A 161 7.48 1.38 -8.87
CA ASP A 161 7.06 0.96 -10.20
C ASP A 161 7.47 -0.50 -10.41
N ALA A 162 6.52 -1.41 -10.19
CA ALA A 162 6.76 -2.84 -10.25
C ALA A 162 6.99 -3.34 -11.68
N GLY A 163 6.44 -2.64 -12.68
CA GLY A 163 6.66 -2.95 -14.10
C GLY A 163 8.10 -2.62 -14.48
N ALA A 164 8.57 -1.44 -14.07
CA ALA A 164 9.94 -1.00 -14.33
C ALA A 164 10.98 -1.60 -13.38
N LYS A 165 10.53 -2.25 -12.29
CA LYS A 165 11.37 -2.76 -11.18
C LYS A 165 12.22 -1.63 -10.57
N GLN A 166 11.58 -0.49 -10.31
CA GLN A 166 12.24 0.74 -9.85
C GLN A 166 11.56 1.30 -8.59
N LEU A 167 12.38 1.98 -7.78
CA LEU A 167 11.90 2.93 -6.78
C LEU A 167 12.16 4.33 -7.28
N ILE A 168 11.11 5.14 -7.35
CA ILE A 168 11.14 6.51 -7.84
C ILE A 168 10.87 7.44 -6.67
N ALA A 169 11.66 8.51 -6.59
CA ALA A 169 11.39 9.68 -5.77
C ALA A 169 10.83 10.78 -6.67
N PHE A 170 9.72 11.38 -6.25
CA PHE A 170 9.09 12.49 -6.93
C PHE A 170 8.90 13.64 -5.94
N ASP A 171 9.59 14.75 -6.19
CA ASP A 171 9.49 15.95 -5.36
C ASP A 171 8.16 16.65 -5.65
N LEU A 172 7.32 16.80 -4.62
CA LEU A 172 5.94 17.30 -4.78
C LEU A 172 5.87 18.81 -5.05
N ASP A 173 6.94 19.56 -4.77
CA ASP A 173 6.98 21.02 -4.94
C ASP A 173 7.53 21.41 -6.32
N THR A 174 8.61 20.74 -6.74
CA THR A 174 9.33 21.03 -7.98
C THR A 174 8.88 20.15 -9.15
N GLY A 175 8.22 19.03 -8.87
CA GLY A 175 7.84 18.02 -9.86
C GLY A 175 9.02 17.22 -10.41
N VAL A 176 10.19 17.29 -9.76
CA VAL A 176 11.38 16.55 -10.18
C VAL A 176 11.20 15.07 -9.88
N ARG A 177 11.33 14.24 -10.92
CA ARG A 177 11.30 12.77 -10.84
C ARG A 177 12.72 12.20 -10.92
N GLN A 178 13.08 11.34 -9.98
CA GLN A 178 14.35 10.61 -9.97
C GLN A 178 14.16 9.13 -9.65
N THR A 179 14.75 8.25 -10.45
CA THR A 179 14.88 6.83 -10.06
C THR A 179 16.00 6.70 -9.04
N ILE A 180 15.68 6.24 -7.83
CA ILE A 180 16.63 6.12 -6.71
C ILE A 180 17.09 4.68 -6.47
N ALA A 181 16.37 3.70 -7.01
CA ALA A 181 16.83 2.32 -7.10
C ALA A 181 16.23 1.63 -8.34
N SER A 182 16.95 0.66 -8.88
CA SER A 182 16.56 -0.11 -10.07
C SER A 182 16.93 -1.58 -9.91
N GLY A 183 16.24 -2.47 -10.64
CA GLY A 183 16.47 -3.91 -10.53
C GLY A 183 15.90 -4.48 -9.25
N LEU A 184 14.83 -3.88 -8.72
CA LEU A 184 14.16 -4.38 -7.53
C LEU A 184 13.59 -5.79 -7.78
N PRO A 185 13.62 -6.69 -6.78
CA PRO A 185 13.03 -8.02 -6.87
C PRO A 185 11.50 -7.99 -6.68
N VAL A 186 10.82 -7.15 -7.47
CA VAL A 186 9.37 -6.95 -7.47
C VAL A 186 8.75 -7.48 -8.76
N GLY A 187 7.51 -7.94 -8.66
CA GLY A 187 6.76 -8.54 -9.76
C GLY A 187 7.37 -9.85 -10.29
N PRO A 188 6.80 -10.41 -11.36
CA PRO A 188 7.30 -11.66 -11.93
C PRO A 188 8.73 -11.54 -12.46
N PRO A 189 9.49 -12.65 -12.49
CA PRO A 189 10.77 -12.72 -13.19
C PRO A 189 10.62 -12.40 -14.69
N PRO A 190 11.70 -11.92 -15.36
CA PRO A 190 11.68 -11.68 -16.80
C PRO A 190 11.20 -12.90 -17.59
N GLY A 191 10.27 -12.68 -18.52
CA GLY A 191 9.70 -13.74 -19.37
C GLY A 191 8.62 -14.59 -18.72
N VAL A 192 8.24 -14.33 -17.47
CA VAL A 192 7.16 -15.04 -16.78
C VAL A 192 5.88 -14.23 -16.83
N GLU A 193 4.85 -14.77 -17.47
CA GLU A 193 3.48 -14.26 -17.38
C GLU A 193 2.76 -14.93 -16.20
N PRO A 194 2.36 -14.18 -15.16
CA PRO A 194 1.65 -14.75 -14.02
C PRO A 194 0.31 -15.36 -14.45
N LYS A 195 0.03 -16.58 -13.99
CA LYS A 195 -1.30 -17.19 -14.12
C LYS A 195 -2.08 -16.91 -12.84
N PRO A 196 -3.05 -15.97 -12.85
CA PRO A 196 -3.74 -15.60 -11.64
C PRO A 196 -4.60 -16.76 -11.16
N LEU A 197 -4.41 -17.17 -9.90
CA LEU A 197 -5.41 -17.97 -9.19
C LEU A 197 -6.61 -17.06 -8.93
N LYS A 198 -7.72 -17.32 -9.63
CA LYS A 198 -8.95 -16.58 -9.43
C LYS A 198 -9.40 -16.73 -7.97
N GLY A 199 -9.94 -15.65 -7.40
CA GLY A 199 -10.56 -15.70 -6.09
C GLY A 199 -11.65 -16.77 -6.04
N MET A 200 -11.70 -17.50 -4.93
CA MET A 200 -12.82 -18.38 -4.61
C MET A 200 -13.51 -17.79 -3.38
N PRO A 201 -14.85 -17.78 -3.31
CA PRO A 201 -15.56 -17.34 -2.11
C PRO A 201 -14.99 -18.01 -0.86
N PRO A 202 -14.76 -17.27 0.24
CA PRO A 202 -15.19 -15.90 0.49
C PRO A 202 -14.23 -14.80 0.02
N PHE A 203 -13.14 -15.13 -0.70
CA PHE A 203 -12.17 -14.14 -1.16
C PHE A 203 -12.69 -13.34 -2.35
N SER A 204 -12.71 -12.03 -2.21
CA SER A 204 -12.96 -11.11 -3.29
C SER A 204 -11.74 -11.04 -4.22
N GLY A 205 -11.87 -11.71 -5.37
CA GLY A 205 -10.89 -11.72 -6.46
C GLY A 205 -9.55 -12.41 -6.16
N PRO A 206 -8.63 -12.46 -7.14
CA PRO A 206 -7.32 -13.07 -6.99
C PRO A 206 -6.46 -12.41 -5.90
N GLN A 207 -5.49 -13.14 -5.38
CA GLN A 207 -4.40 -12.55 -4.60
C GLN A 207 -3.33 -12.06 -5.58
N GLY A 208 -3.48 -10.84 -6.08
CA GLY A 208 -2.54 -10.23 -7.02
C GLY A 208 -1.28 -9.70 -6.33
N PRO A 209 -0.16 -9.58 -7.07
CA PRO A 209 1.09 -9.02 -6.56
C PRO A 209 0.92 -7.57 -6.10
N PHE A 210 1.62 -7.20 -5.02
CA PHE A 210 1.69 -5.83 -4.51
C PHE A 210 3.00 -5.62 -3.75
N ALA A 211 3.84 -4.74 -4.29
CA ALA A 211 5.04 -4.24 -3.66
C ALA A 211 4.78 -2.86 -3.03
N GLY A 212 4.72 -2.83 -1.71
CA GLY A 212 4.59 -1.62 -0.89
C GLY A 212 5.92 -0.87 -0.69
N VAL A 213 5.81 0.40 -0.32
CA VAL A 213 6.91 1.20 0.24
C VAL A 213 6.40 1.99 1.44
N THR A 214 7.23 2.12 2.48
CA THR A 214 7.01 3.04 3.60
C THR A 214 8.32 3.68 4.03
N ALA A 215 8.26 4.85 4.67
CA ALA A 215 9.42 5.55 5.20
C ALA A 215 9.43 5.50 6.73
N ALA A 216 10.60 5.23 7.31
CA ALA A 216 10.85 5.47 8.72
C ALA A 216 11.13 6.95 8.99
N ALA A 217 11.08 7.34 10.26
CA ALA A 217 11.32 8.72 10.68
C ALA A 217 12.74 9.24 10.37
N ASP A 218 13.71 8.34 10.15
CA ASP A 218 15.08 8.67 9.77
C ASP A 218 15.28 8.76 8.23
N GLY A 219 14.19 8.66 7.46
CA GLY A 219 14.21 8.65 6.00
C GLY A 219 14.60 7.30 5.37
N THR A 220 14.83 6.25 6.16
CA THR A 220 15.02 4.89 5.62
C THR A 220 13.73 4.41 4.95
N LEU A 221 13.82 3.98 3.70
CA LEU A 221 12.70 3.42 2.94
C LEU A 221 12.70 1.90 3.05
N TYR A 222 11.55 1.33 3.37
CA TYR A 222 11.32 -0.11 3.35
C TYR A 222 10.45 -0.48 2.17
N VAL A 223 10.92 -1.39 1.32
CA VAL A 223 10.20 -1.88 0.13
C VAL A 223 9.92 -3.37 0.29
N SER A 224 8.66 -3.78 0.17
CA SER A 224 8.30 -5.20 0.17
C SER A 224 8.49 -5.78 -1.23
N ALA A 225 9.44 -6.69 -1.39
CA ALA A 225 9.76 -7.33 -2.65
C ALA A 225 8.91 -8.57 -2.86
N ASP A 226 7.81 -8.41 -3.61
CA ASP A 226 6.83 -9.47 -3.84
C ASP A 226 7.24 -10.52 -4.89
N GLY A 227 8.40 -10.34 -5.54
CA GLY A 227 8.97 -11.32 -6.47
C GLY A 227 9.72 -12.46 -5.79
N GLU A 228 10.40 -12.18 -4.67
CA GLU A 228 11.18 -13.18 -3.91
C GLU A 228 10.80 -13.27 -2.42
N GLY A 229 9.97 -12.35 -1.91
CA GLY A 229 9.48 -12.34 -0.53
C GLY A 229 10.34 -11.58 0.47
N SER A 230 11.35 -10.82 0.02
CA SER A 230 12.22 -10.02 0.90
C SER A 230 11.61 -8.66 1.28
N VAL A 231 12.17 -8.01 2.30
CA VAL A 231 11.93 -6.58 2.59
C VAL A 231 13.28 -5.87 2.50
N LEU A 232 13.39 -4.92 1.58
CA LEU A 232 14.62 -4.15 1.37
C LEU A 232 14.59 -2.88 2.20
N ALA A 233 15.72 -2.52 2.80
CA ALA A 233 15.91 -1.25 3.48
C ALA A 233 16.88 -0.37 2.68
N LEU A 234 16.40 0.76 2.16
CA LEU A 234 17.19 1.73 1.43
C LEU A 234 17.42 2.94 2.33
N ARG A 235 18.67 3.16 2.70
CA ARG A 235 19.05 4.26 3.58
C ARG A 235 19.50 5.46 2.75
N PRO A 236 19.12 6.69 3.13
CA PRO A 236 19.76 7.88 2.60
C PRO A 236 21.27 7.72 2.76
N ARG A 237 22.04 8.07 1.71
CA ARG A 237 23.48 8.19 1.90
C ARG A 237 23.67 9.33 2.88
N GLY A 238 24.15 9.03 4.08
CA GLY A 238 24.57 10.07 5.01
C GLY A 238 25.53 10.99 4.27
N ASP A 239 25.30 12.30 4.35
CA ASP A 239 26.21 13.28 3.81
C ASP A 239 27.62 12.94 4.30
N GLY A 240 28.48 12.50 3.40
CA GLY A 240 29.88 12.18 3.66
C GLY A 240 30.69 13.45 3.94
N ARG A 241 30.25 14.25 4.91
CA ARG A 241 31.06 15.29 5.56
C ARG A 241 31.72 14.69 6.80
N ARG A 242 32.71 13.82 6.56
CA ARG A 242 34.11 13.96 6.96
C ARG A 242 34.90 12.73 6.57
#